data_AF-A0A9D0ZV28-F1
#
_entry.id   AF-A0A9D0ZV28-F1
#
_cell.length_a   1.000
_cell.length_b   1.000
_cell.length_c   1.000
_cell.angle_alpha   90.00
_cell.angle_beta   90.00
_cell.angle_gamma   90.00
#
_symmetry.space_group_name_H-M   'P 1'
#
loop_
_entity.id
_entity.type
_entity.pdbx_description
1 polymer ?
#
loop_
_entity_poly.entity_id
_entity_poly.type
_entity_poly.pdbx_seq_one_letter_code
_entity_poly.pdbx_strand_id
1 'polypeptide(L)'
;MQVQLNYYDWDQGTAKQQYEILRGYGIPVMVMEPVHGSMLANLPEECLQFLPKTGASPAAWALRFVMNLPGVAVVLSGMSDMRQTEENVNTAALEDKLTDEELSKLEKIS
;
A
#
# COMPACT_ATOMS: atom_id res chain seq x y z
N MET A 1 9.19 -11.20 9.38
CA MET A 1 10.16 -11.05 8.26
C MET A 1 9.79 -9.78 7.49
N GLN A 2 10.76 -9.13 6.86
CA GLN A 2 10.53 -7.89 6.12
C GLN A 2 10.39 -8.18 4.62
N VAL A 3 9.39 -7.59 3.97
CA VAL A 3 9.03 -7.85 2.56
C VAL A 3 8.76 -6.52 1.86
N GLN A 4 9.37 -6.31 0.68
CA GLN A 4 8.98 -5.21 -0.21
C GLN A 4 7.59 -5.53 -0.80
N LEU A 5 6.60 -4.72 -0.46
CA LEU A 5 5.21 -5.00 -0.79
C LEU A 5 4.44 -3.69 -0.98
N ASN A 6 3.82 -3.56 -2.14
CA ASN A 6 2.84 -2.54 -2.52
C ASN A 6 1.92 -3.15 -3.60
N TYR A 7 0.89 -2.43 -4.05
CA TYR A 7 -0.06 -2.98 -5.02
C TYR A 7 0.57 -3.24 -6.41
N TYR A 8 1.59 -2.49 -6.81
CA TYR A 8 2.29 -2.74 -8.07
C TYR A 8 3.09 -4.04 -8.02
N ASP A 9 3.96 -4.21 -7.01
CA ASP A 9 4.78 -5.41 -6.82
C ASP A 9 3.96 -6.66 -6.45
N TRP A 10 2.73 -6.45 -5.98
CA TRP A 10 1.77 -7.51 -5.72
C TRP A 10 1.41 -8.28 -6.99
N ASP A 11 1.24 -7.55 -8.10
CA ASP A 11 0.86 -8.13 -9.40
C ASP A 11 2.07 -8.33 -10.32
N GLN A 12 3.08 -7.44 -10.25
CA GLN A 12 4.24 -7.43 -11.14
C GLN A 12 5.49 -8.11 -10.56
N GLY A 13 5.35 -8.90 -9.50
CA GLY A 13 6.50 -9.46 -8.78
C GLY A 13 6.22 -10.72 -7.97
N THR A 14 7.07 -10.95 -6.97
CA THR A 14 6.94 -12.10 -6.06
C THR A 14 6.37 -11.71 -4.69
N ALA A 15 6.01 -10.43 -4.49
CA ALA A 15 5.58 -9.92 -3.20
C ALA A 15 4.36 -10.67 -2.67
N LYS A 16 3.38 -10.96 -3.53
CA LYS A 16 2.20 -11.77 -3.19
C LYS A 16 2.57 -13.17 -2.72
N GLN A 17 3.41 -13.88 -3.48
CA GLN A 17 3.86 -15.23 -3.12
C GLN A 17 4.62 -15.25 -1.79
N GLN A 18 5.52 -14.27 -1.58
CA GLN A 18 6.27 -14.15 -0.32
C GLN A 18 5.33 -13.88 0.86
N TYR A 19 4.36 -12.99 0.70
CA TYR A 19 3.33 -12.72 1.69
C TYR A 19 2.52 -13.98 2.01
N GLU A 20 2.04 -14.72 1.00
CA GLU A 20 1.25 -15.94 1.18
C GLU A 20 2.03 -17.03 1.93
N ILE A 21 3.33 -17.20 1.63
CA ILE A 21 4.21 -18.13 2.37
C ILE A 21 4.29 -17.74 3.84
N LEU A 22 4.59 -16.47 4.14
CA LEU A 22 4.71 -16.00 5.52
C LEU A 22 3.39 -16.16 6.29
N ARG A 23 2.26 -15.87 5.64
CA ARG A 23 0.93 -16.09 6.21
C ARG A 23 0.63 -17.56 6.48
N GLY A 24 1.03 -18.47 5.58
CA GLY A 24 0.89 -19.91 5.76
C GLY A 24 1.63 -20.44 6.99
N TYR A 25 2.76 -19.81 7.35
CA TYR A 25 3.52 -20.13 8.56
C TYR A 25 3.13 -19.29 9.79
N GLY A 26 2.12 -18.42 9.69
CA GLY A 26 1.72 -17.53 10.78
C GLY A 26 2.78 -16.49 11.16
N ILE A 27 3.73 -16.20 10.28
CA ILE A 27 4.80 -15.24 10.53
C ILE A 27 4.26 -13.82 10.26
N PRO A 28 4.36 -12.89 11.23
CA PRO A 28 3.99 -11.49 11.00
C PRO A 28 4.82 -10.85 9.89
N VAL A 29 4.14 -10.11 9.01
CA VAL A 29 4.74 -9.43 7.87
C VAL A 29 5.07 -7.98 8.24
N MET A 30 6.31 -7.59 8.01
CA MET A 30 6.75 -6.19 8.09
C MET A 30 6.93 -5.67 6.67
N VAL A 31 6.17 -4.67 6.27
CA VAL A 31 6.16 -4.16 4.90
C VAL A 31 7.22 -3.08 4.71
N MET A 32 7.99 -3.22 3.64
CA MET A 32 8.89 -2.22 3.08
C MET A 32 8.36 -1.67 1.78
N GLU A 33 8.81 -0.45 1.46
CA GLU A 33 8.53 0.21 0.19
C GLU A 33 7.04 0.22 -0.20
N PRO A 34 6.13 0.56 0.73
CA PRO A 34 4.70 0.58 0.42
C PRO A 34 4.34 1.59 -0.66
N VAL A 35 5.21 2.58 -0.91
CA VAL A 35 5.05 3.62 -1.95
C VAL A 35 6.03 3.46 -3.13
N HIS A 36 6.74 2.33 -3.23
CA HIS A 36 7.71 2.00 -4.30
C HIS A 36 8.66 3.15 -4.66
N GLY A 37 9.45 3.63 -3.68
CA GLY A 37 10.42 4.70 -3.92
C GLY A 37 9.81 6.03 -4.41
N SER A 38 8.58 6.34 -3.98
CA SER A 38 7.74 7.48 -4.40
C SER A 38 7.03 7.33 -5.75
N MET A 39 7.24 6.23 -6.48
CA MET A 39 6.52 5.98 -7.74
C MET A 39 5.00 6.01 -7.54
N LEU A 40 4.51 5.37 -6.47
CA LEU A 40 3.08 5.31 -6.17
C LEU A 40 2.55 6.58 -5.50
N ALA A 41 3.43 7.49 -5.09
CA ALA A 41 3.06 8.84 -4.65
C ALA A 41 2.97 9.82 -5.83
N ASN A 42 3.73 9.57 -6.89
CA ASN A 42 3.86 10.42 -8.08
C ASN A 42 3.36 9.68 -9.34
N LEU A 43 2.11 9.22 -9.29
CA LEU A 43 1.51 8.50 -10.41
C LEU A 43 1.35 9.41 -11.65
N PRO A 44 1.51 8.86 -12.88
CA PRO A 44 1.12 9.55 -14.10
C PRO A 44 -0.36 9.97 -14.07
N GLU A 45 -0.70 11.06 -14.77
CA GLU A 45 -2.08 11.59 -14.82
C GLU A 45 -3.09 10.54 -15.32
N GLU A 46 -2.69 9.72 -16.29
CA GLU A 46 -3.48 8.63 -16.83
C GLU A 46 -3.77 7.51 -15.81
N CYS A 47 -2.98 7.40 -14.74
CA CYS A 47 -3.20 6.44 -13.66
C CYS A 47 -4.09 7.02 -12.56
N LEU A 48 -4.03 8.35 -12.33
CA LEU A 48 -4.81 9.02 -11.29
C LEU A 48 -6.32 8.83 -11.45
N GLN A 49 -6.80 8.66 -12.69
CA GLN A 49 -8.23 8.41 -12.96
C GLN A 49 -8.75 7.11 -12.35
N PHE A 50 -7.87 6.14 -12.07
CA PHE A 50 -8.25 4.86 -11.46
C PHE A 50 -8.35 4.95 -9.94
N LEU A 51 -7.67 5.92 -9.31
CA LEU A 51 -7.78 6.11 -7.87
C LEU A 51 -9.22 6.48 -7.48
N PRO A 52 -9.75 5.91 -6.38
CA PRO A 52 -11.09 6.27 -5.93
C PRO A 52 -11.17 7.76 -5.54
N LYS A 53 -12.22 8.44 -6.03
CA LYS A 53 -12.45 9.88 -5.86
C LYS A 53 -12.88 10.25 -4.44
N THR A 54 -11.93 10.17 -3.50
CA THR A 54 -12.16 10.40 -2.06
C THR A 54 -11.40 11.62 -1.54
N GLY A 55 -10.50 12.20 -2.35
CA GLY A 55 -9.59 13.26 -1.93
C GLY A 55 -8.31 12.75 -1.23
N ALA A 56 -8.18 11.44 -0.99
CA ALA A 56 -6.95 10.84 -0.49
C ALA A 56 -5.85 10.86 -1.56
N SER A 57 -4.60 11.04 -1.13
CA SER A 57 -3.46 11.05 -2.04
C SER A 57 -3.10 9.66 -2.57
N PRO A 58 -2.34 9.57 -3.67
CA PRO A 58 -1.82 8.29 -4.16
C PRO A 58 -1.01 7.51 -3.12
N ALA A 59 -0.20 8.21 -2.30
CA ALA A 59 0.57 7.59 -1.23
C ALA A 59 -0.33 6.96 -0.15
N ALA A 60 -1.42 7.65 0.21
CA ALA A 60 -2.40 7.13 1.17
C ALA A 60 -3.04 5.83 0.67
N TRP A 61 -3.35 5.72 -0.62
CA TRP A 61 -3.87 4.49 -1.22
C TRP A 61 -2.89 3.33 -1.15
N ALA A 62 -1.61 3.59 -1.41
CA ALA A 62 -0.56 2.59 -1.33
C ALA A 62 -0.39 2.05 0.10
N LEU A 63 -0.44 2.95 1.10
CA LEU A 63 -0.43 2.57 2.51
C LEU A 63 -1.69 1.79 2.93
N ARG A 64 -2.89 2.27 2.54
CA ARG A 64 -4.16 1.58 2.85
C ARG A 64 -4.18 0.17 2.26
N PHE A 65 -3.66 -0.03 1.06
CA PHE A 65 -3.56 -1.36 0.45
C PHE A 65 -2.80 -2.34 1.34
N VAL A 66 -1.59 -1.98 1.77
CA VAL A 66 -0.75 -2.89 2.57
C VAL A 66 -1.29 -3.08 3.99
N MET A 67 -1.90 -2.04 4.58
CA MET A 67 -2.56 -2.13 5.89
C MET A 67 -3.84 -2.98 5.86
N ASN A 68 -4.50 -3.07 4.70
CA ASN A 68 -5.69 -3.92 4.52
C ASN A 68 -5.35 -5.42 4.51
N LEU A 69 -4.08 -5.79 4.30
CA LEU A 69 -3.65 -7.19 4.22
C LEU A 69 -3.58 -7.85 5.62
N PRO A 70 -4.31 -8.96 5.84
CA PRO A 70 -4.25 -9.68 7.11
C PRO A 70 -2.84 -10.11 7.49
N GLY A 71 -2.43 -9.90 8.74
CA GLY A 71 -1.13 -10.36 9.23
C GLY A 71 0.06 -9.45 8.91
N VAL A 72 -0.18 -8.32 8.24
CA VAL A 72 0.74 -7.18 8.27
C VAL A 72 0.72 -6.60 9.69
N ALA A 73 1.89 -6.57 10.33
CA ALA A 73 2.05 -6.08 11.70
C ALA A 73 2.69 -4.69 11.75
N VAL A 74 3.54 -4.37 10.78
CA VAL A 74 4.26 -3.10 10.68
C VAL A 74 4.36 -2.68 9.22
N VAL A 75 4.18 -1.40 8.94
CA VAL A 75 4.41 -0.79 7.61
C VAL A 75 5.44 0.31 7.76
N LEU A 76 6.53 0.25 7.00
CA LEU A 76 7.58 1.27 6.99
C LEU A 76 7.32 2.27 5.88
N SER A 77 6.69 3.40 6.21
CA SER A 77 6.13 4.34 5.22
C SER A 77 7.13 5.23 4.49
N GLY A 78 8.32 5.49 5.06
CA GLY A 78 9.38 6.31 4.45
C GLY A 78 8.95 7.77 4.19
N MET A 79 9.54 8.73 4.91
CA MET A 79 9.10 10.13 4.87
C MET A 79 10.31 11.07 4.82
N SER A 80 10.22 12.09 3.96
CA SER A 80 11.27 13.09 3.74
C SER A 80 10.97 14.43 4.41
N ASP A 81 9.70 14.69 4.74
CA ASP A 81 9.27 15.93 5.39
C ASP A 81 8.08 15.71 6.35
N MET A 82 7.75 16.76 7.09
CA MET A 82 6.68 16.73 8.10
C MET A 82 5.29 16.59 7.49
N ARG A 83 5.05 17.09 6.28
CA ARG A 83 3.73 16.97 5.64
C ARG A 83 3.42 15.51 5.32
N GLN A 84 4.41 14.79 4.78
CA GLN A 84 4.31 13.34 4.56
C GLN A 84 4.10 12.58 5.87
N THR A 85 4.74 13.04 6.95
CA THR A 85 4.56 12.44 8.28
C THR A 85 3.13 12.60 8.79
N GLU A 86 2.60 13.81 8.75
CA GLU A 86 1.22 14.11 9.15
C GLU A 86 0.22 13.33 8.31
N GLU A 87 0.41 13.30 6.99
CA GLU A 87 -0.44 12.58 6.05
C GLU A 87 -0.45 11.06 6.30
N ASN A 88 0.72 10.47 6.49
CA ASN A 88 0.84 9.02 6.73
C ASN A 88 0.24 8.64 8.09
N VAL A 89 0.41 9.47 9.13
CA VAL A 89 -0.22 9.26 10.43
C VAL A 89 -1.74 9.35 10.32
N ASN A 90 -2.26 10.35 9.61
CA ASN A 90 -3.70 10.48 9.36
C ASN A 90 -4.25 9.28 8.59
N THR A 91 -3.49 8.78 7.60
CA THR A 91 -3.87 7.58 6.84
C THR A 91 -3.87 6.33 7.71
N ALA A 92 -2.87 6.17 8.60
CA ALA A 92 -2.78 5.03 9.51
C ALA A 92 -3.84 5.04 10.62
N ALA A 93 -4.41 6.21 10.93
CA ALA A 93 -5.50 6.36 11.88
C ALA A 93 -6.87 5.96 11.31
N LEU A 94 -6.96 5.71 9.99
CA LEU A 94 -8.18 5.22 9.34
C LEU A 94 -8.41 3.74 9.70
N GLU A 95 -9.62 3.41 10.16
CA GLU A 95 -10.00 2.04 10.55
C GLU A 95 -10.78 1.31 9.45
N ASP A 96 -11.16 2.01 8.39
CA ASP A 96 -11.95 1.45 7.30
C ASP A 96 -11.11 0.56 6.39
N LYS A 97 -11.65 -0.64 6.13
CA LYS A 97 -11.07 -1.58 5.18
C LYS A 97 -11.40 -1.16 3.77
N LEU A 98 -10.47 -1.46 2.86
CA LEU A 98 -10.72 -1.29 1.43
C LEU A 98 -11.80 -2.27 0.97
N THR A 99 -12.75 -1.75 0.20
CA THR A 99 -13.77 -2.52 -0.50
C THR A 99 -13.17 -3.25 -1.70
N ASP A 100 -13.84 -4.30 -2.17
CA ASP A 100 -13.43 -5.03 -3.38
C ASP A 100 -13.37 -4.10 -4.60
N GLU A 101 -14.27 -3.11 -4.70
CA GLU A 101 -14.26 -2.11 -5.78
C GLU A 101 -13.00 -1.23 -5.73
N GLU A 102 -12.57 -0.80 -4.54
CA GLU A 102 -11.35 -0.01 -4.38
C GLU A 102 -10.12 -0.85 -4.71
N LEU A 103 -10.08 -2.12 -4.30
CA LEU A 103 -8.98 -3.03 -4.63
C LEU A 103 -8.87 -3.28 -6.15
N SER A 104 -9.99 -3.54 -6.83
CA SER A 104 -10.02 -3.71 -8.30
C SER A 104 -9.64 -2.44 -9.06
N LYS A 105 -9.76 -1.26 -8.45
CA LYS A 105 -9.27 -0.01 -9.02
C LYS A 105 -7.76 0.12 -8.92
N LEU A 106 -7.17 -0.28 -7.79
CA LEU A 106 -5.71 -0.27 -7.60
C LEU A 106 -5.02 -1.28 -8.54
N GLU A 107 -5.62 -2.45 -8.77
CA GLU A 107 -5.12 -3.45 -9.72
C GLU A 107 -4.98 -2.90 -11.16
N LYS A 108 -5.73 -1.87 -11.55
CA LYS A 108 -5.62 -1.23 -12.88
C LYS A 108 -4.41 -0.29 -13.02
N ILE A 109 -3.76 0.04 -11.90
CA ILE A 109 -2.57 0.89 -11.85
C ILE A 109 -1.30 0.02 -11.97
N SER A 110 -1.39 -1.24 -11.51
CA SER A 110 -0.37 -2.29 -11.61
C SER A 110 -0.20 -2.81 -13.02
#